data_AF-A0A7V9FHD1-F1
#
_entry.id   AF-A0A7V9FHD1-F1
#
_cell.length_a   1.000
_cell.length_b   1.000
_cell.length_c   1.000
_cell.angle_alpha   90.00
_cell.angle_beta   90.00
_cell.angle_gamma   90.00
#
_symmetry.space_group_name_H-M   'P 1'
#
loop_
_entity.id
_entity.type
_entity.pdbx_description
1 polymer ?
#
loop_
_entity_poly.entity_id
_entity_poly.type
_entity_poly.pdbx_seq_one_letter_code
_entity_poly.pdbx_strand_id
1 'polypeptide(L)'
;MSNAPVLGPPLFAFLLVPLMSCATEPATAPDPPPRAPEPVTAASTGSFRWGAASPESQGMCGSTKQLGCTTTLQSIWSRISNPRHNTKRFVVIRNDKVIYDRGGTLPYYSYSASKGLLGAPTLVYAISKCGVELTDRASGWLAHADGSRWRSQAPWANITLEHLATHTSGVRR
;
A
#
# COMPACT_ATOMS: atom_id res chain seq x y z
N MET A 1 -28.42 -25.89 36.76
CA MET A 1 -28.52 -24.45 36.46
C MET A 1 -27.11 -23.94 36.21
N SER A 2 -26.74 -23.72 34.95
CA SER A 2 -25.40 -23.27 34.55
C SER A 2 -25.56 -22.05 33.66
N ASN A 3 -25.01 -20.92 34.09
CA ASN A 3 -25.12 -19.63 33.41
C ASN A 3 -24.09 -19.55 32.28
N ALA A 4 -24.57 -19.27 31.06
CA ALA A 4 -23.72 -18.95 29.92
C ALA A 4 -23.29 -17.46 29.98
N PRO A 5 -22.03 -17.12 29.62
CA PRO A 5 -21.61 -15.74 29.52
C PRO A 5 -22.10 -15.09 28.21
N VAL A 6 -22.65 -13.90 28.34
CA VAL A 6 -23.09 -13.01 27.26
C VAL A 6 -21.86 -12.40 26.58
N LEU A 7 -21.65 -12.68 25.29
CA LEU A 7 -20.67 -11.97 24.46
C LEU A 7 -21.21 -10.59 24.08
N GLY A 8 -20.54 -9.53 24.52
CA GLY A 8 -20.78 -8.17 24.05
C GLY A 8 -20.36 -7.95 22.59
N PRO A 9 -20.88 -6.90 21.92
CA PRO A 9 -20.60 -6.63 20.52
C PRO A 9 -19.15 -6.15 20.33
N PRO A 10 -18.51 -6.47 19.19
CA PRO A 10 -17.16 -6.00 18.90
C PRO A 10 -17.16 -4.49 18.65
N LEU A 11 -16.28 -3.78 19.38
CA LEU A 11 -15.89 -2.40 19.06
C LEU A 11 -15.27 -2.37 17.65
N PHE A 12 -16.01 -1.80 16.70
CA PHE A 12 -15.47 -1.39 15.41
C PHE A 12 -14.54 -0.19 15.63
N ALA A 13 -13.23 -0.45 15.67
CA ALA A 13 -12.24 0.61 15.53
C ALA A 13 -12.29 1.13 14.09
N PHE A 14 -12.94 2.28 13.90
CA PHE A 14 -12.86 3.04 12.65
C PHE A 14 -11.41 3.44 12.40
N LEU A 15 -10.80 2.87 11.37
CA LEU A 15 -9.59 3.41 10.75
C LEU A 15 -9.97 4.74 10.06
N LEU A 16 -9.88 5.83 10.81
CA LEU A 16 -9.80 7.18 10.25
C LEU A 16 -8.51 7.25 9.44
N VAL A 17 -8.64 7.17 8.11
CA VAL A 17 -7.57 7.59 7.19
C VAL A 17 -7.44 9.11 7.37
N PRO A 18 -6.33 9.63 7.92
CA PRO A 18 -6.13 11.08 7.89
C PRO A 18 -6.06 11.48 6.42
N LEU A 19 -7.00 12.34 6.00
CA LEU A 19 -6.83 13.13 4.79
C LEU A 19 -5.55 13.93 5.00
N MET A 20 -4.44 13.47 4.40
CA MET A 20 -3.23 14.26 4.30
C MET A 20 -3.53 15.42 3.36
N SER A 21 -4.18 16.45 3.90
CA SER A 21 -4.15 17.78 3.33
C SER A 21 -2.69 18.20 3.37
N CYS A 22 -2.06 18.46 2.21
CA CYS A 22 -0.67 18.93 2.15
C CYS A 22 -0.63 20.27 2.92
N ALA A 23 -0.23 20.23 4.19
CA ALA A 23 -0.13 21.43 5.02
C ALA A 23 1.23 22.04 4.75
N THR A 24 1.26 23.09 3.94
CA THR A 24 2.42 23.95 3.73
C THR A 24 2.17 25.25 4.49
N GLU A 25 2.94 25.50 5.54
CA GLU A 25 3.05 26.81 6.18
C GLU A 25 4.23 27.56 5.52
N PRO A 26 4.12 28.86 5.16
CA PRO A 26 5.07 29.49 4.24
C PRO A 26 6.21 30.23 4.95
N ALA A 27 7.41 30.20 4.36
CA ALA A 27 8.45 31.20 4.58
C ALA A 27 9.24 31.49 3.29
N THR A 28 9.04 32.71 2.79
CA THR A 28 9.54 33.50 1.66
C THR A 28 10.98 33.27 1.12
N ALA A 29 11.08 33.09 -0.21
CA ALA A 29 11.98 33.75 -1.16
C ALA A 29 11.37 33.69 -2.59
N PRO A 30 11.61 34.64 -3.51
CA PRO A 30 10.95 34.65 -4.81
C PRO A 30 11.58 33.64 -5.78
N ASP A 31 10.82 32.59 -6.10
CA ASP A 31 11.22 31.57 -7.09
C ASP A 31 11.03 32.04 -8.54
N PRO A 32 11.82 31.50 -9.49
CA PRO A 32 11.66 31.71 -10.93
C PRO A 32 10.27 31.28 -11.42
N PRO A 33 9.78 31.84 -12.55
CA PRO A 33 8.40 31.67 -12.99
C PRO A 33 8.04 30.18 -13.11
N PRO A 34 6.87 29.76 -12.58
CA PRO A 34 6.47 28.36 -12.57
C PRO A 34 6.37 27.86 -14.01
N ARG A 35 7.13 26.81 -14.32
CA ARG A 35 6.97 26.06 -15.57
C ARG A 35 5.54 25.52 -15.58
N ALA A 36 4.74 25.95 -16.55
CA ALA A 36 3.34 25.59 -16.64
C ALA A 36 3.21 24.06 -16.58
N PRO A 37 2.43 23.51 -15.63
CA PRO A 37 2.17 22.07 -15.61
C PRO A 37 1.47 21.73 -16.91
N GLU A 38 2.05 20.79 -17.67
CA GLU A 38 1.38 20.22 -18.82
C GLU A 38 0.00 19.72 -18.37
N PRO A 39 -1.06 19.95 -19.16
CA PRO A 39 -2.40 19.51 -18.81
C PRO A 39 -2.43 17.98 -18.80
N VAL A 40 -2.23 17.40 -17.62
CA VAL A 40 -2.52 16.01 -17.37
C VAL A 40 -4.01 15.87 -17.54
N THR A 41 -4.44 15.29 -18.67
CA THR A 41 -5.83 15.01 -18.98
C THR A 41 -6.49 14.42 -17.73
N ALA A 42 -7.41 15.17 -17.13
CA ALA A 42 -8.08 14.78 -15.90
C ALA A 42 -8.81 13.46 -16.16
N ALA A 43 -8.25 12.36 -15.68
CA ALA A 43 -8.91 11.07 -15.69
C ALA A 43 -10.23 11.19 -14.93
N SER A 44 -11.31 10.76 -15.58
CA SER A 44 -12.68 10.65 -15.06
C SER A 44 -12.75 10.48 -13.54
N THR A 45 -13.46 11.40 -12.87
CA THR A 45 -13.77 11.44 -11.43
C THR A 45 -14.66 10.29 -10.92
N GLY A 46 -14.77 9.18 -11.66
CA GLY A 46 -15.39 7.97 -11.15
C GLY A 46 -14.56 7.39 -10.01
N SER A 47 -15.19 7.10 -8.87
CA SER A 47 -14.52 6.37 -7.80
C SER A 47 -14.00 5.04 -8.35
N PHE A 48 -12.73 4.73 -8.06
CA PHE A 48 -12.16 3.44 -8.44
C PHE A 48 -12.98 2.30 -7.82
N ARG A 49 -13.34 1.30 -8.62
CA ARG A 49 -14.07 0.12 -8.17
C ARG A 49 -13.42 -1.12 -8.76
N TRP A 50 -13.10 -2.08 -7.91
CA TRP A 50 -12.63 -3.39 -8.34
C TRP A 50 -13.69 -4.07 -9.20
N GLY A 51 -13.32 -4.42 -10.43
CA GLY A 51 -14.10 -5.32 -11.27
C GLY A 51 -13.77 -6.78 -10.98
N ALA A 52 -14.68 -7.69 -11.36
CA ALA A 52 -14.40 -9.12 -11.40
C ALA A 52 -14.33 -9.59 -12.86
N ALA A 53 -13.51 -10.60 -13.12
CA ALA A 53 -13.42 -11.26 -14.42
C ALA A 53 -13.03 -12.73 -14.25
N SER A 54 -13.27 -13.56 -15.26
CA SER A 54 -12.72 -14.92 -15.26
C SER A 54 -11.21 -14.88 -15.52
N PRO A 55 -10.42 -15.81 -14.93
CA PRO A 55 -9.01 -15.98 -15.27
C PRO A 55 -8.78 -16.08 -16.78
N GLU A 56 -9.62 -16.84 -17.47
CA GLU A 56 -9.52 -17.12 -18.90
C GLU A 56 -9.66 -15.84 -19.74
N SER A 57 -10.59 -14.95 -19.36
CA SER A 57 -10.76 -13.65 -20.05
C SER A 57 -9.57 -12.71 -19.89
N GLN A 58 -8.70 -12.99 -18.91
CA GLN A 58 -7.48 -12.23 -18.65
C GLN A 58 -6.21 -13.04 -18.99
N GLY A 59 -6.32 -14.05 -19.86
CA GLY A 59 -5.19 -14.83 -20.36
C GLY A 59 -4.51 -15.67 -19.28
N MET A 60 -5.28 -16.20 -18.33
CA MET A 60 -4.82 -17.13 -17.29
C MET A 60 -5.71 -18.36 -17.24
N CYS A 61 -5.19 -19.47 -16.69
CA CYS A 61 -5.98 -20.68 -16.51
C CYS A 61 -6.52 -20.79 -15.09
N GLY A 62 -7.84 -20.73 -14.92
CA GLY A 62 -8.52 -20.78 -13.62
C GLY A 62 -8.54 -22.18 -13.04
N SER A 63 -9.53 -22.99 -13.43
CA SER A 63 -9.66 -24.39 -13.05
C SER A 63 -9.28 -25.35 -14.17
N THR A 64 -9.45 -24.94 -15.42
CA THR A 64 -9.24 -25.78 -16.60
C THR A 64 -7.94 -25.37 -17.29
N LYS A 65 -7.11 -26.35 -17.65
CA LYS A 65 -5.88 -26.10 -18.40
C LYS A 65 -6.23 -25.82 -19.86
N GLN A 66 -5.86 -24.65 -20.36
CA GLN A 66 -5.97 -24.29 -21.78
C GLN A 66 -4.66 -24.55 -22.51
N LEU A 67 -4.70 -24.57 -23.84
CA LEU A 67 -3.52 -24.70 -24.69
C LEU A 67 -2.51 -23.59 -24.34
N GLY A 68 -1.25 -23.95 -24.05
CA GLY A 68 -0.21 -22.99 -23.63
C GLY A 68 -0.13 -22.73 -22.13
N CYS A 69 -1.10 -23.17 -21.32
CA CYS A 69 -0.96 -23.12 -19.86
C CYS A 69 -0.17 -24.33 -19.37
N THR A 70 0.79 -24.12 -18.46
CA THR A 70 1.49 -25.21 -17.76
C THR A 70 0.83 -25.55 -16.42
N THR A 71 0.20 -24.58 -15.76
CA THR A 71 -0.40 -24.67 -14.43
C THR A 71 -1.67 -23.82 -14.35
N THR A 72 -2.63 -24.24 -13.52
CA THR A 72 -3.88 -23.50 -13.24
C THR A 72 -3.82 -22.81 -11.88
N LEU A 73 -4.57 -21.72 -11.70
CA LEU A 73 -4.70 -21.02 -10.42
C LEU A 73 -5.27 -21.93 -9.33
N GLN A 74 -6.19 -22.83 -9.70
CA GLN A 74 -6.69 -23.86 -8.79
C GLN A 74 -5.58 -24.83 -8.33
N SER A 75 -4.67 -25.24 -9.23
CA SER A 75 -3.54 -26.10 -8.87
C SER A 75 -2.55 -25.38 -7.95
N ILE A 76 -2.27 -24.09 -8.20
CA ILE A 76 -1.44 -23.26 -7.32
C ILE A 76 -2.07 -23.18 -5.93
N TRP A 77 -3.37 -22.85 -5.87
CA TRP A 77 -4.11 -22.79 -4.61
C TRP A 77 -4.00 -24.09 -3.83
N SER A 78 -4.32 -25.24 -4.44
CA SER A 78 -4.24 -26.54 -3.77
C SER A 78 -2.84 -26.85 -3.21
N ARG A 79 -1.78 -26.38 -3.86
CA ARG A 79 -0.40 -26.55 -3.38
C ARG A 79 -0.11 -25.65 -2.19
N ILE A 80 -0.49 -24.38 -2.23
CA ILE A 80 -0.15 -23.42 -1.17
C ILE A 80 -1.12 -23.49 0.02
N SER A 81 -2.34 -23.98 -0.16
CA SER A 81 -3.34 -24.11 0.91
C SER A 81 -3.18 -25.37 1.74
N ASN A 82 -2.25 -26.27 1.39
CA ASN A 82 -2.01 -27.50 2.12
C ASN A 82 -1.60 -27.23 3.59
N PRO A 83 -1.74 -28.20 4.51
CA PRO A 83 -1.40 -27.99 5.92
C PRO A 83 0.06 -27.58 6.19
N ARG A 84 0.98 -27.92 5.27
CA ARG A 84 2.41 -27.58 5.38
C ARG A 84 2.66 -26.09 5.22
N HIS A 85 1.99 -25.44 4.27
CA HIS A 85 2.13 -24.01 3.99
C HIS A 85 1.05 -23.17 4.66
N ASN A 86 -0.10 -23.79 4.93
CA ASN A 86 -1.24 -23.24 5.65
C ASN A 86 -1.74 -21.89 5.10
N THR A 87 -1.61 -21.67 3.78
CA THR A 87 -2.09 -20.44 3.15
C THR A 87 -3.60 -20.36 3.28
N LYS A 88 -4.08 -19.32 3.94
CA LYS A 88 -5.52 -19.13 4.19
C LYS A 88 -6.22 -18.34 3.10
N ARG A 89 -5.48 -17.54 2.33
CA ARG A 89 -6.02 -16.63 1.32
C ARG A 89 -5.08 -16.51 0.14
N PHE A 90 -5.67 -16.44 -1.03
CA PHE A 90 -4.95 -16.21 -2.27
C PHE A 90 -5.83 -15.41 -3.22
N VAL A 91 -5.33 -14.24 -3.62
CA VAL A 91 -6.01 -13.35 -4.55
C VAL A 91 -5.08 -13.08 -5.72
N VAL A 92 -5.64 -13.09 -6.94
CA VAL A 92 -4.93 -12.70 -8.15
C VAL A 92 -5.71 -11.56 -8.81
N ILE A 93 -4.99 -10.46 -9.04
CA ILE A 93 -5.50 -9.26 -9.68
C ILE A 93 -4.74 -9.07 -10.99
N ARG A 94 -5.45 -8.80 -12.08
CA ARG A 94 -4.87 -8.48 -13.38
C ARG A 94 -5.75 -7.48 -14.12
N ASN A 95 -5.13 -6.46 -14.71
CA ASN A 95 -5.83 -5.39 -15.45
C ASN A 95 -6.98 -4.77 -14.62
N ASP A 96 -6.71 -4.41 -13.37
CA ASP A 96 -7.66 -3.83 -12.41
C ASP A 96 -8.89 -4.69 -12.10
N LYS A 97 -8.80 -6.00 -12.36
CA LYS A 97 -9.86 -6.97 -12.05
C LYS A 97 -9.36 -8.05 -11.13
N VAL A 98 -10.19 -8.41 -10.16
CA VAL A 98 -10.00 -9.63 -9.37
C VAL A 98 -10.41 -10.80 -10.27
N ILE A 99 -9.45 -11.65 -10.60
CA ILE A 99 -9.68 -12.79 -11.49
C ILE A 99 -9.76 -14.12 -10.75
N TYR A 100 -9.21 -14.18 -9.54
CA TYR A 100 -9.25 -15.36 -8.71
C TYR A 100 -9.19 -14.96 -7.26
N ASP A 101 -10.17 -15.42 -6.48
CA ASP A 101 -10.25 -15.15 -5.05
C ASP A 101 -10.56 -16.44 -4.29
N ARG A 102 -9.63 -16.79 -3.39
CA ARG A 102 -9.74 -17.87 -2.40
C ARG A 102 -9.50 -17.31 -1.00
N GLY A 103 -10.01 -16.11 -0.73
CA GLY A 103 -9.97 -15.45 0.57
C GLY A 103 -11.35 -14.95 0.99
N GLY A 104 -11.65 -15.05 2.29
CA GLY A 104 -12.88 -14.50 2.86
C GLY A 104 -12.79 -12.99 3.10
N THR A 105 -13.92 -12.38 3.45
CA THR A 105 -14.06 -10.93 3.75
C THR A 105 -13.50 -10.51 5.11
N LEU A 106 -12.98 -11.45 5.90
CA LEU A 106 -12.45 -11.17 7.23
C LEU A 106 -11.17 -10.33 7.16
N PRO A 107 -10.83 -9.50 8.14
CA PRO A 107 -9.53 -8.83 8.20
C PRO A 107 -8.36 -9.83 8.31
N TYR A 108 -7.15 -9.43 7.88
CA TYR A 108 -5.91 -10.19 8.11
C TYR A 108 -4.73 -9.24 8.29
N TYR A 109 -3.78 -9.61 9.16
CA TYR A 109 -2.58 -8.80 9.39
C TYR A 109 -1.64 -8.93 8.19
N SER A 110 -1.35 -7.81 7.52
CA SER A 110 -0.43 -7.75 6.39
C SER A 110 1.05 -7.61 6.81
N TYR A 111 1.31 -7.30 8.08
CA TYR A 111 2.65 -7.08 8.63
C TYR A 111 3.50 -6.17 7.73
N SER A 112 4.70 -6.60 7.33
CA SER A 112 5.58 -5.83 6.45
C SER A 112 5.04 -5.62 5.04
N ALA A 113 4.06 -6.40 4.57
CA ALA A 113 3.44 -6.18 3.25
C ALA A 113 2.69 -4.83 3.19
N SER A 114 2.27 -4.28 4.35
CA SER A 114 1.72 -2.92 4.44
C SER A 114 2.66 -1.85 3.87
N LYS A 115 3.98 -2.04 3.93
CA LYS A 115 4.96 -1.10 3.35
C LYS A 115 4.79 -0.98 1.84
N GLY A 116 4.56 -2.09 1.15
CA GLY A 116 4.31 -2.09 -0.30
C GLY A 116 2.88 -1.71 -0.65
N LEU A 117 1.89 -2.16 0.13
CA LEU A 117 0.48 -1.92 -0.16
C LEU A 117 0.02 -0.49 0.13
N LEU A 118 0.56 0.14 1.16
CA LEU A 118 0.15 1.47 1.61
C LEU A 118 1.32 2.46 1.57
N GLY A 119 2.49 2.06 2.07
CA GLY A 119 3.65 2.94 2.17
C GLY A 119 4.13 3.48 0.82
N ALA A 120 4.43 2.58 -0.12
CA ALA A 120 4.94 2.97 -1.44
C ALA A 120 3.93 3.81 -2.25
N PRO A 121 2.65 3.44 -2.38
CA PRO A 121 1.66 4.28 -3.05
C PRO A 121 1.47 5.64 -2.38
N THR A 122 1.50 5.71 -1.05
CA THR A 122 1.41 6.98 -0.31
C THR A 122 2.60 7.88 -0.61
N LEU A 123 3.82 7.33 -0.65
CA LEU A 123 5.01 8.09 -1.03
C LEU A 123 4.93 8.58 -2.48
N VAL A 124 4.54 7.73 -3.43
CA VAL A 124 4.36 8.13 -4.84
C VAL A 124 3.31 9.21 -4.97
N TYR A 125 2.20 9.10 -4.24
CA TYR A 125 1.18 10.15 -4.19
C TYR A 125 1.77 11.47 -3.69
N ALA A 126 2.50 11.45 -2.57
CA ALA A 126 3.09 12.64 -1.98
C ALA A 126 4.15 13.29 -2.91
N ILE A 127 4.94 12.48 -3.63
CA ILE A 127 5.85 12.98 -4.67
C ILE A 127 5.05 13.67 -5.78
N SER A 128 3.96 13.06 -6.25
CA SER A 128 3.17 13.57 -7.37
C SER A 128 2.28 14.77 -7.03
N LYS A 129 1.88 14.95 -5.75
CA LYS A 129 0.84 15.92 -5.34
C LYS A 129 1.25 16.89 -4.24
N CYS A 130 2.26 16.57 -3.43
CA CYS A 130 2.67 17.41 -2.30
C CYS A 130 4.12 17.92 -2.43
N GLY A 131 4.76 17.78 -3.60
CA GLY A 131 6.11 18.31 -3.83
C GLY A 131 7.20 17.60 -3.01
N VAL A 132 6.96 16.37 -2.57
CA VAL A 132 7.98 15.54 -1.92
C VAL A 132 9.03 15.13 -2.95
N GLU A 133 10.31 15.27 -2.61
CA GLU A 133 11.41 14.71 -3.41
C GLU A 133 12.08 13.54 -2.68
N LEU A 134 12.58 12.55 -3.45
CA LEU A 134 13.31 11.41 -2.86
C LEU A 134 14.62 11.85 -2.19
N THR A 135 15.20 12.96 -2.65
CA THR A 135 16.39 13.62 -2.10
C THR A 135 16.12 14.42 -0.83
N ASP A 136 14.85 14.65 -0.47
CA ASP A 136 14.50 15.36 0.75
C ASP A 136 15.01 14.62 1.98
N ARG A 137 15.47 15.39 2.97
CA ARG A 137 15.77 14.86 4.30
C ARG A 137 14.48 14.35 4.93
N ALA A 138 14.51 13.11 5.44
CA ALA A 138 13.36 12.52 6.11
C ALA A 138 12.86 13.36 7.29
N SER A 139 13.75 14.11 7.94
CA SER A 139 13.45 14.98 9.08
C SER A 139 12.55 16.18 8.77
N GLY A 140 12.42 16.56 7.50
CA GLY A 140 11.44 17.55 7.04
C GLY A 140 10.00 17.01 7.04
N TRP A 141 9.84 15.69 6.94
CA TRP A 141 8.55 15.03 6.73
C TRP A 141 8.06 14.18 7.91
N LEU A 142 8.94 13.87 8.87
CA LEU A 142 8.59 13.06 10.05
C LEU A 142 8.03 13.94 11.19
N ALA A 143 6.89 13.53 11.75
CA ALA A 143 6.25 14.21 12.87
C ALA A 143 7.11 14.20 14.16
N HIS A 144 6.97 15.26 14.94
CA HIS A 144 7.90 15.72 15.98
C HIS A 144 8.15 14.79 17.19
N ALA A 145 7.38 13.71 17.38
CA ALA A 145 7.48 12.89 18.59
C ALA A 145 8.83 12.15 18.72
N ASP A 146 9.46 11.77 17.60
CA ASP A 146 10.82 11.22 17.52
C ASP A 146 11.84 12.22 16.92
N GLY A 147 11.41 13.46 16.64
CA GLY A 147 12.01 14.37 15.66
C GLY A 147 13.35 15.00 16.04
N SER A 148 13.80 14.89 17.30
CA SER A 148 15.05 15.53 17.72
C SER A 148 16.28 14.88 17.06
N ARG A 149 16.39 13.54 17.10
CA ARG A 149 17.55 12.84 16.50
C ARG A 149 17.59 12.99 14.98
N TRP A 150 16.42 12.99 14.33
CA TRP A 150 16.31 13.15 12.88
C TRP A 150 16.75 14.53 12.41
N ARG A 151 16.70 15.55 13.27
CA ARG A 151 17.10 16.92 12.89
C ARG A 151 18.56 17.21 13.16
N SER A 152 19.16 16.62 14.20
CA SER A 152 20.47 17.06 14.70
C SER A 152 21.53 15.98 14.84
N GLN A 153 21.18 14.69 14.82
CA GLN A 153 22.14 13.63 15.11
C GLN A 153 22.57 12.89 13.83
N ALA A 154 23.87 12.75 13.63
CA ALA A 154 24.39 11.85 12.61
C ALA A 154 24.20 10.37 13.03
N PRO A 155 23.91 9.44 12.10
CA PRO A 155 23.68 9.66 10.67
C PRO A 155 22.24 10.11 10.33
N TRP A 156 21.33 10.12 11.30
CA TRP A 156 19.89 10.34 11.13
C TRP A 156 19.53 11.65 10.40
N ALA A 157 20.26 12.73 10.67
CA ALA A 157 20.06 14.03 10.04
C ALA A 157 20.34 14.07 8.53
N ASN A 158 21.06 13.07 8.01
CA ASN A 158 21.43 12.97 6.59
C ASN A 158 20.63 11.88 5.85
N ILE A 159 19.69 11.21 6.52
CA ILE A 159 18.86 10.20 5.88
C ILE A 159 17.83 10.89 4.99
N THR A 160 17.82 10.55 3.71
CA THR A 160 16.84 11.02 2.74
C THR A 160 15.61 10.09 2.71
N LEU A 161 14.54 10.52 2.07
CA LEU A 161 13.39 9.66 1.81
C LEU A 161 13.74 8.47 0.92
N GLU A 162 14.66 8.62 -0.04
CA GLU A 162 15.20 7.53 -0.83
C GLU A 162 15.85 6.45 0.04
N HIS A 163 16.68 6.85 1.01
CA HIS A 163 17.34 5.92 1.92
C HIS A 163 16.32 5.09 2.73
N LEU A 164 15.19 5.70 3.10
CA LEU A 164 14.11 4.99 3.79
C LEU A 164 13.32 4.07 2.86
N ALA A 165 12.98 4.54 1.65
CA ALA A 165 12.20 3.79 0.67
C ALA A 165 12.94 2.54 0.16
N THR A 166 14.27 2.64 0.03
CA THR A 166 15.13 1.57 -0.51
C THR A 166 15.78 0.70 0.56
N HIS A 167 15.52 0.97 1.85
CA HIS A 167 16.16 0.27 2.97
C HIS A 167 17.69 0.41 3.03
N THR A 168 18.24 1.54 2.59
CA THR A 168 19.70 1.83 2.58
C THR A 168 20.15 2.78 3.69
N SER A 169 19.23 3.22 4.56
CA SER A 169 19.50 4.18 5.64
C SER A 169 20.38 3.68 6.79
N GLY A 170 20.60 2.36 6.89
CA GLY A 170 21.32 1.74 8.03
C GLY A 170 20.54 1.70 9.35
N VAL A 171 19.32 2.25 9.38
CA VAL A 171 18.45 2.23 10.57
C VAL A 171 17.80 0.85 10.73
N ARG A 172 17.91 0.27 11.92
CA ARG A 172 17.25 -0.99 12.30
C ARG A 172 16.14 -0.71 13.33
N ARG A 173 15.07 -1.51 13.28
CA ARG A 173 14.04 -1.54 14.33
C ARG A 173 14.55 -2.26 15.56
#